data_AF-F7T8H3-F1
#
_entry.id   AF-F7T8H3-F1
#
_cell.length_a   1.000
_cell.length_b   1.000
_cell.length_c   1.000
_cell.angle_alpha   90.00
_cell.angle_beta   90.00
_cell.angle_gamma   90.00
#
_symmetry.space_group_name_H-M   'P 1'
#
loop_
_entity.id
_entity.type
_entity.pdbx_description
1 polymer ?
#
loop_
_entity_poly.entity_id
_entity_poly.type
_entity_poly.pdbx_seq_one_letter_code
_entity_poly.pdbx_strand_id
1 'polypeptide(L)'
;MPVTINGVELTDADMEQELPLHGDAPNPMRAATTALVLRRVLLDEAARQGLDPASEDDAIGALLARHAPAPEADEAACRRYYQANP
;
A
#
# COMPACT_ATOMS: atom_id res chain seq x y z
N MET A 1 13.47 0.11 18.19
CA MET A 1 13.63 -1.34 17.95
C MET A 1 13.55 -1.52 16.46
N PRO A 2 14.55 -2.13 15.81
CA PRO A 2 14.52 -2.28 14.36
C PRO A 2 13.44 -3.29 13.97
N VAL A 3 12.61 -2.94 12.99
CA VAL A 3 11.63 -3.84 12.38
C VAL A 3 12.28 -4.40 11.13
N THR A 4 12.44 -5.72 11.03
CA THR A 4 13.03 -6.37 9.85
C THR A 4 11.95 -7.17 9.12
N ILE A 5 11.86 -6.97 7.80
CA ILE A 5 10.87 -7.62 6.93
C ILE A 5 11.62 -8.29 5.79
N ASN A 6 11.49 -9.61 5.66
CA ASN A 6 12.17 -10.39 4.63
C ASN A 6 13.68 -10.13 4.53
N GLY A 7 14.32 -9.78 5.66
CA GLY A 7 15.75 -9.45 5.73
C GLY A 7 16.10 -7.99 5.44
N VAL A 8 15.12 -7.13 5.14
CA VAL A 8 15.31 -5.69 4.99
C VAL A 8 14.92 -4.97 6.27
N GLU A 9 15.84 -4.16 6.79
CA GLU A 9 15.64 -3.35 7.99
C GLU A 9 14.89 -2.07 7.63
N LEU A 10 13.83 -1.81 8.37
CA LEU A 10 13.06 -0.58 8.32
C LEU A 10 13.75 0.42 9.25
N THR A 11 14.29 1.49 8.67
CA THR A 11 15.16 2.40 9.41
C THR A 11 14.37 3.49 10.12
N ASP A 12 14.99 4.12 11.11
CA ASP A 12 14.40 5.29 11.78
C ASP A 12 14.17 6.45 10.78
N ALA A 13 15.00 6.56 9.73
CA ALA A 13 14.83 7.56 8.67
C ALA A 13 13.55 7.32 7.84
N ASP A 14 13.22 6.06 7.55
CA ASP A 14 11.97 5.71 6.85
C ASP A 14 10.76 6.08 7.71
N MET A 15 10.85 5.81 9.03
CA MET A 15 9.82 6.20 9.99
C MET A 15 9.66 7.71 10.09
N GLU A 16 10.75 8.48 10.10
CA GLU A 16 10.70 9.95 10.15
C GLU A 16 10.04 10.56 8.90
N GLN A 17 10.21 9.94 7.74
CA GLN A 17 9.56 10.37 6.49
C GLN A 17 8.07 10.02 6.47
N GLU A 18 7.70 8.84 6.98
CA GLU A 18 6.33 8.34 6.90
C GLU A 18 5.43 8.91 8.01
N LEU A 19 5.96 9.12 9.23
CA LEU A 19 5.17 9.51 10.40
C LEU A 19 4.32 10.78 10.20
N PRO A 20 4.80 11.85 9.54
CA PRO A 20 4.01 13.04 9.24
C PRO A 20 2.76 12.77 8.37
N LEU A 21 2.79 11.72 7.54
CA LEU A 21 1.68 11.35 6.65
C LEU A 21 0.51 10.69 7.41
N HIS A 22 0.74 10.20 8.64
CA HIS A 22 -0.26 9.48 9.44
C HIS A 22 -0.66 10.22 10.72
N GLY A 23 -0.43 11.54 10.79
CA GLY A 23 -0.69 12.35 11.99
C GLY A 23 -2.15 12.28 12.49
N ASP A 24 -3.10 12.09 11.59
CA ASP A 24 -4.53 12.01 11.90
C ASP A 24 -5.00 10.62 12.35
N ALA A 25 -4.12 9.61 12.28
CA ALA A 25 -4.46 8.26 12.70
C ALA A 25 -4.57 8.16 14.24
N PRO A 26 -5.45 7.29 14.78
CA PRO A 26 -5.55 7.04 16.23
C PRO A 26 -4.22 6.60 16.87
N ASN A 27 -3.33 6.01 16.07
CA ASN A 27 -1.96 5.68 16.46
C ASN A 27 -1.03 5.90 15.24
N PRO A 28 -0.43 7.10 15.10
CA PRO A 28 0.38 7.46 13.94
C PRO A 28 1.59 6.55 13.74
N MET A 29 2.27 6.20 14.84
CA MET A 29 3.42 5.28 14.80
C MET A 29 3.03 3.93 14.22
N ARG A 30 1.93 3.35 14.71
CA ARG A 30 1.47 2.04 14.21
C ARG A 30 1.02 2.12 12.75
N ALA A 31 0.35 3.21 12.36
CA ALA A 31 -0.07 3.42 10.98
C ALA A 31 1.13 3.54 10.03
N ALA A 32 2.12 4.37 10.37
CA ALA A 32 3.35 4.53 9.61
C ALA A 32 4.14 3.21 9.48
N THR A 33 4.33 2.48 10.59
CA THR A 33 4.98 1.16 10.53
C THR A 33 4.21 0.19 9.63
N THR A 34 2.88 0.17 9.71
CA THR A 34 2.05 -0.71 8.88
C THR A 34 2.18 -0.35 7.39
N ALA A 35 2.18 0.94 7.05
CA ALA A 35 2.33 1.43 5.69
C ALA A 35 3.68 1.01 5.10
N LEU A 36 4.78 1.26 5.83
CA LEU A 36 6.12 0.88 5.40
C LEU A 36 6.28 -0.65 5.28
N VAL A 37 5.67 -1.41 6.20
CA VAL A 37 5.66 -2.88 6.12
C VAL A 37 4.96 -3.35 4.84
N LEU A 38 3.78 -2.83 4.56
CA LEU A 38 3.02 -3.18 3.37
C LEU A 38 3.77 -2.80 2.09
N ARG A 39 4.32 -1.59 2.04
CA ARG A 39 5.13 -1.12 0.92
C ARG A 39 6.28 -2.09 0.62
N ARG A 40 7.03 -2.51 1.65
CA ARG A 40 8.13 -3.45 1.49
C ARG A 40 7.67 -4.80 0.94
N VAL A 41 6.60 -5.36 1.51
CA VAL A 41 6.05 -6.66 1.07
C VAL A 41 5.58 -6.60 -0.39
N LEU A 42 4.94 -5.51 -0.79
CA LEU A 42 4.48 -5.32 -2.17
C LEU A 42 5.66 -5.19 -3.15
N LEU A 43 6.73 -4.49 -2.76
CA LEU A 43 7.94 -4.39 -3.57
C LEU A 43 8.66 -5.74 -3.72
N ASP A 44 8.79 -6.50 -2.64
CA ASP A 44 9.37 -7.85 -2.67
C ASP A 44 8.58 -8.76 -3.61
N GLU A 45 7.25 -8.69 -3.55
CA GLU A 45 6.36 -9.49 -4.40
C GLU A 45 6.41 -9.03 -5.88
N ALA A 46 6.50 -7.73 -6.13
CA ALA A 46 6.67 -7.19 -7.48
C ALA A 46 8.00 -7.66 -8.10
N ALA A 47 9.10 -7.57 -7.35
CA ALA A 47 10.40 -8.06 -7.76
C ALA A 47 10.40 -9.58 -8.03
N ARG A 48 9.73 -10.36 -7.16
CA ARG A 48 9.56 -11.81 -7.34
C ARG A 48 8.82 -12.16 -8.64
N GLN A 49 7.92 -11.29 -9.10
CA GLN A 49 7.18 -11.46 -10.36
C GLN A 49 7.90 -10.89 -11.58
N GLY A 50 9.10 -10.33 -11.40
CA GLY A 50 9.87 -9.71 -12.49
C GLY A 50 9.23 -8.41 -13.00
N LEU A 51 8.42 -7.74 -12.16
CA LEU A 51 7.95 -6.39 -12.44
C LEU A 51 9.09 -5.44 -12.10
N ASP A 52 9.78 -4.94 -13.12
CA ASP A 52 10.92 -4.00 -12.99
C ASP A 52 10.56 -2.65 -13.61
N PRO A 53 9.92 -1.74 -12.86
CA PRO A 53 9.54 -0.43 -13.36
C PRO A 53 10.49 0.66 -12.89
N ALA A 54 10.32 1.85 -13.46
CA ALA A 54 11.19 3.00 -13.23
C ALA A 54 11.11 3.57 -11.79
N SER A 55 10.09 3.21 -11.01
CA SER A 55 9.90 3.64 -9.63
C SER A 55 9.24 2.57 -8.76
N GLU A 56 9.37 2.69 -7.44
CA GLU A 56 8.68 1.83 -6.47
C GLU A 56 7.16 1.89 -6.60
N ASP A 57 6.60 3.09 -6.79
CA ASP A 57 5.15 3.28 -6.91
C ASP A 57 4.60 2.60 -8.16
N ASP A 58 5.36 2.64 -9.26
CA ASP A 58 5.00 1.93 -10.49
C ASP A 58 5.01 0.40 -10.29
N ALA A 59 5.94 -0.13 -9.47
CA ALA A 59 6.02 -1.56 -9.17
C ALA A 59 4.81 -2.04 -8.39
N ILE A 60 4.44 -1.27 -7.37
CA ILE A 60 3.25 -1.53 -6.57
C ILE A 60 1.99 -1.40 -7.43
N GLY A 61 1.91 -0.36 -8.27
CA GLY A 61 0.79 -0.14 -9.18
C GLY A 61 0.61 -1.30 -10.17
N ALA A 62 1.69 -1.76 -10.80
CA ALA A 62 1.66 -2.90 -11.72
C ALA A 62 1.25 -4.20 -11.03
N LEU A 63 1.74 -4.43 -9.80
CA LEU A 63 1.36 -5.58 -9.00
C LEU A 63 -0.15 -5.56 -8.67
N LEU A 64 -0.66 -4.41 -8.21
CA LEU A 64 -2.07 -4.24 -7.89
C LEU A 64 -2.97 -4.37 -9.11
N ALA A 65 -2.58 -3.81 -10.26
CA ALA A 65 -3.33 -3.95 -11.51
C ALA A 65 -3.48 -5.44 -11.92
N ARG A 66 -2.48 -6.27 -11.60
CA ARG A 66 -2.48 -7.69 -11.92
C ARG A 66 -3.32 -8.54 -10.95
N HIS A 67 -3.27 -8.23 -9.65
CA HIS A 67 -3.85 -9.09 -8.60
C HIS A 67 -5.12 -8.54 -7.94
N ALA A 68 -5.38 -7.24 -8.06
CA ALA A 68 -6.51 -6.55 -7.47
C ALA A 68 -7.16 -5.58 -8.49
N PRO A 69 -7.71 -6.09 -9.60
CA PRO A 69 -8.38 -5.25 -10.58
C PRO A 69 -9.58 -4.54 -9.93
N ALA A 70 -9.69 -3.24 -10.17
CA ALA A 70 -10.83 -2.46 -9.71
C ALA A 70 -12.10 -2.94 -10.44
N PRO A 71 -13.24 -3.08 -9.72
CA PRO A 71 -14.51 -3.40 -10.37
C PRO A 71 -14.95 -2.26 -11.28
N GLU A 72 -15.53 -2.59 -12.43
CA GLU A 72 -16.15 -1.59 -13.30
C GLU A 72 -17.39 -1.00 -12.64
N ALA A 73 -17.50 0.33 -12.67
CA ALA A 73 -18.64 1.07 -12.15
C ALA A 73 -19.81 1.01 -13.14
N ASP A 74 -20.37 -0.19 -13.34
CA ASP A 74 -21.55 -0.35 -14.18
C ASP A 74 -22.79 0.35 -13.58
N GLU A 75 -23.78 0.61 -14.42
CA GLU A 75 -24.97 1.36 -14.01
C GLU A 75 -25.78 0.65 -12.91
N ALA A 76 -25.78 -0.69 -12.90
CA ALA A 76 -26.48 -1.47 -11.88
C ALA A 76 -25.76 -1.41 -10.52
N ALA A 77 -24.43 -1.48 -10.51
CA ALA A 77 -23.58 -1.34 -9.34
C ALA A 77 -23.70 0.07 -8.74
N CYS A 78 -23.65 1.10 -9.58
CA CYS A 78 -23.86 2.48 -9.17
C CYS A 78 -25.25 2.67 -8.52
N ARG A 79 -26.30 2.15 -9.17
CA ARG A 79 -27.67 2.26 -8.67
C ARG A 79 -27.87 1.53 -7.34
N ARG A 80 -27.31 0.32 -7.18
CA ARG A 80 -27.34 -0.42 -5.91
C ARG A 80 -26.63 0.34 -4.79
N TYR A 81 -25.45 0.90 -5.09
CA TYR A 81 -24.68 1.64 -4.10
C TYR A 81 -25.46 2.88 -3.61
N TYR A 82 -26.05 3.65 -4.53
CA TYR A 82 -26.88 4.81 -4.20
C TYR A 82 -28.10 4.42 -3.35
N GLN A 83 -28.78 3.33 -3.69
CA GLN A 83 -29.93 2.83 -2.92
C GLN A 83 -29.54 2.36 -1.51
N ALA A 84 -28.33 1.84 -1.34
CA ALA A 84 -27.83 1.36 -0.05
C ALA A 84 -27.25 2.48 0.85
N ASN A 85 -26.96 3.66 0.29
CA ASN A 85 -26.34 4.80 0.98
C ASN A 85 -27.10 6.11 0.66
N PRO A 86 -28.32 6.31 1.21
CA PRO A 86 -29.14 7.50 0.97
C PRO A 86 -28.64 8.77 1.69
#